data_AF-A0A2G2AWR1-F1
#
_entry.id   AF-A0A2G2AWR1-F1
#
_cell.length_a   1.000
_cell.length_b   1.000
_cell.length_c   1.000
_cell.angle_alpha   90.00
_cell.angle_beta   90.00
_cell.angle_gamma   90.00
#
_symmetry.space_group_name_H-M   'P 1'
#
loop_
_entity.id
_entity.type
_entity.pdbx_description
1 polymer ?
#
loop_
_entity_poly.entity_id
_entity_poly.type
_entity_poly.pdbx_seq_one_letter_code
_entity_poly.pdbx_strand_id
1 'polypeptide(L)' 'MKYKSLLISLATIVFILAVIAYGFYEKDRKEQLYKDFKSNKKIICDDVIVQKSKGWSIRNNRFFTNGKVMKTIIFCKSAT' A
#
# COMPACT_ATOMS: atom_id res chain seq x y z
N MET A 1 -8.31 34.86 -22.59
CA MET A 1 -8.05 34.61 -21.15
C MET A 1 -8.99 33.56 -20.54
N LYS A 2 -10.30 33.52 -20.88
CA LYS A 2 -11.28 32.58 -20.33
C LYS A 2 -10.92 31.08 -20.45
N TYR A 3 -10.41 30.63 -21.60
CA TYR A 3 -10.04 29.22 -21.83
C TYR A 3 -8.86 28.74 -20.96
N LYS A 4 -7.89 29.61 -20.68
CA LYS A 4 -6.74 29.27 -19.81
C LYS A 4 -7.21 29.05 -18.37
N SER A 5 -8.12 29.88 -17.88
CA SER A 5 -8.73 29.71 -16.55
C SER A 5 -9.52 28.40 -16.44
N LEU A 6 -10.24 28.04 -17.50
CA LEU A 6 -11.07 26.82 -17.53
C LEU A 6 -10.21 25.54 -17.54
N LEU A 7 -9.09 25.56 -18.27
CA LEU A 7 -8.10 24.47 -18.27
C LEU A 7 -7.42 24.28 -16.90
N ILE A 8 -7.07 25.36 -16.21
CA ILE A 8 -6.46 25.30 -14.86
C ILE A 8 -7.43 24.68 -13.85
N SER A 9 -8.71 25.09 -13.90
CA SER A 9 -9.74 24.50 -13.04
C SER A 9 -9.94 23.01 -13.32
N LEU A 10 -9.96 22.61 -14.60
CA LEU A 10 -10.10 21.20 -14.98
C LEU A 10 -8.90 20.37 -14.50
N ALA A 11 -7.68 20.86 -14.68
CA ALA A 11 -6.46 20.19 -14.22
C ALA A 11 -6.46 20.01 -12.70
N THR A 12 -6.92 21.02 -11.95
CA THR A 12 -7.05 20.94 -10.49
C THR A 12 -8.05 19.86 -10.07
N ILE A 13 -9.22 19.79 -10.73
CA ILE A 13 -10.23 18.76 -10.44
C ILE A 13 -9.69 17.36 -10.73
N VAL A 14 -9.03 17.16 -11.87
CA VAL A 14 -8.41 15.87 -12.23
C VAL A 14 -7.35 15.48 -11.21
N PHE A 15 -6.52 16.42 -10.75
CA PHE A 15 -5.52 16.18 -9.73
C PHE A 15 -6.15 15.74 -8.40
N ILE A 16 -7.21 16.41 -7.95
CA ILE A 16 -7.94 16.04 -6.73
C ILE A 16 -8.51 14.62 -6.84
N LEU A 17 -9.13 14.29 -7.98
CA LEU A 17 -9.67 12.95 -8.23
C LEU A 17 -8.56 11.87 -8.22
N ALA A 18 -7.39 12.16 -8.80
CA ALA A 18 -6.26 11.25 -8.78
C ALA A 18 -5.75 10.98 -7.35
N VAL A 19 -5.67 12.02 -6.50
CA VAL A 19 -5.27 11.87 -5.10
C VAL A 19 -6.28 11.01 -4.32
N ILE A 20 -7.58 11.24 -4.53
CA ILE A 20 -8.64 10.45 -3.89
C ILE A 20 -8.56 8.98 -4.34
N ALA A 21 -8.45 8.73 -5.65
CA ALA A 21 -8.33 7.40 -6.22
C ALA A 21 -7.09 6.65 -5.68
N TYR A 22 -5.96 7.35 -5.55
CA TYR A 22 -4.75 6.80 -4.95
C TYR A 22 -4.95 6.43 -3.47
N GLY A 23 -5.68 7.25 -2.71
CA GLY A 23 -6.05 6.94 -1.33
C GLY A 23 -6.88 5.66 -1.19
N PHE A 24 -7.86 5.45 -2.07
CA PHE A 24 -8.65 4.21 -2.12
C PHE A 24 -7.79 3.01 -2.52
N TYR A 25 -6.96 3.16 -3.55
CA TYR A 25 -6.03 2.11 -3.99
C TYR A 25 -5.10 1.64 -2.87
N GLU A 26 -4.50 2.56 -2.11
CA GLU A 26 -3.63 2.22 -0.98
C GLU A 26 -4.38 1.50 0.15
N LYS A 27 -5.67 1.83 0.37
CA LYS A 27 -6.52 1.17 1.36
C LYS A 27 -6.77 -0.29 0.98
N ASP A 28 -7.21 -0.53 -0.25
CA ASP A 28 -7.52 -1.89 -0.74
C ASP A 28 -6.25 -2.75 -0.80
N ARG A 29 -5.13 -2.18 -1.25
CA ARG A 29 -3.84 -2.88 -1.28
C ARG A 29 -3.39 -3.35 0.10
N LYS A 30 -3.54 -2.52 1.14
CA LYS A 30 -3.21 -2.89 2.53
C LYS A 30 -4.10 -4.02 3.03
N GLU A 31 -5.39 -3.98 2.73
CA GLU A 31 -6.32 -5.04 3.10
C GLU A 31 -5.96 -6.37 2.41
N GLN A 32 -5.59 -6.33 1.13
CA GLN A 32 -5.14 -7.50 0.40
C GLN A 32 -3.84 -8.09 0.99
N LEU A 33 -2.85 -7.24 1.29
CA LEU A 33 -1.62 -7.68 1.96
C LEU A 33 -1.90 -8.33 3.33
N TYR A 34 -2.86 -7.82 4.08
CA TYR A 34 -3.28 -8.42 5.35
C TYR A 34 -3.91 -9.80 5.14
N LYS A 35 -4.81 -9.94 4.15
CA LYS A 35 -5.43 -11.23 3.77
C LYS A 35 -4.38 -12.25 3.30
N ASP A 36 -3.44 -11.82 2.47
CA ASP A 36 -2.35 -12.64 1.97
C ASP A 36 -1.40 -13.07 3.10
N PHE A 37 -1.07 -12.17 4.03
CA PHE A 37 -0.28 -12.51 5.20
C PHE A 37 -0.99 -13.53 6.10
N LYS A 38 -2.29 -13.32 6.35
CA LYS A 38 -3.11 -14.21 7.18
C LYS A 38 -3.23 -15.61 6.57
N SER A 39 -3.31 -15.70 5.25
CA SER A 39 -3.28 -16.95 4.48
C SER A 39 -1.88 -17.53 4.29
N ASN A 40 -0.87 -16.96 4.95
CA ASN A 40 0.51 -17.42 4.91
C ASN A 40 1.16 -17.36 3.52
N LYS A 41 0.66 -16.49 2.63
CA LYS A 41 1.35 -16.21 1.37
C LYS A 41 2.66 -15.49 1.62
N LYS A 42 3.57 -15.61 0.66
CA LYS A 42 4.84 -14.88 0.66
C LYS A 42 4.56 -13.43 0.33
N ILE A 43 5.02 -12.52 1.18
CA ILE A 43 5.02 -11.08 0.94
C ILE A 43 6.46 -10.64 0.80
N ILE A 44 6.76 -9.86 -0.24
CA ILE A 44 8.09 -9.34 -0.52
C ILE A 44 8.11 -7.89 -0.07
N CYS A 45 8.98 -7.56 0.88
CA CYS A 45 9.22 -6.20 1.35
C CYS A 45 10.69 -5.87 1.09
N ASP A 46 10.95 -5.06 0.06
CA ASP A 46 12.29 -4.87 -0.51
C ASP A 46 12.91 -6.25 -0.86
N ASP A 47 14.01 -6.63 -0.21
CA ASP A 47 14.68 -7.93 -0.40
C ASP A 47 14.29 -8.99 0.65
N VAL A 48 13.29 -8.71 1.49
CA VAL A 48 12.90 -9.57 2.61
C VAL A 48 11.59 -10.29 2.34
N ILE A 49 11.60 -11.62 2.49
CA ILE A 49 10.40 -12.44 2.44
C ILE A 49 9.73 -12.43 3.82
N VAL A 50 8.61 -11.73 3.91
CA VAL A 50 7.70 -11.70 5.04
C VAL A 50 6.65 -12.80 4.88
N GLN A 51 6.55 -13.69 5.87
CA GLN A 51 5.59 -14.79 5.85
C GLN A 51 5.29 -15.24 7.29
N LYS A 52 4.02 -15.52 7.59
CA LYS A 52 3.57 -15.88 8.94
C LYS A 52 4.27 -17.15 9.47
N SER A 53 4.45 -18.17 8.65
CA SER A 53 5.15 -19.41 9.00
C SER A 53 6.66 -19.21 9.22
N LYS A 54 7.22 -18.08 8.80
CA LYS A 54 8.61 -17.70 9.07
C LYS A 54 8.76 -16.83 10.33
N GLY A 55 7.75 -16.83 11.21
CA GLY A 55 7.78 -16.10 12.47
C GLY A 55 7.53 -14.59 12.35
N TRP A 56 7.04 -14.12 11.19
CA TRP A 56 6.61 -12.74 11.06
C TRP A 56 5.23 -12.53 11.68
N SER A 57 4.96 -11.30 12.09
CA SER A 57 3.72 -10.82 12.67
C SER A 57 3.39 -9.44 12.10
N ILE A 58 2.12 -9.02 12.19
CA ILE A 58 1.70 -7.65 11.87
C ILE A 58 1.57 -6.85 13.16
N ARG A 59 2.11 -5.63 13.18
CA ARG A 59 1.95 -4.67 14.26
C ARG A 59 1.23 -3.41 13.76
N ASN A 60 0.17 -3.02 14.46
CA ASN A 60 -0.64 -1.83 14.20
C ASN A 60 -1.18 -1.71 12.76
N ASN A 61 -1.34 -2.82 12.03
CA ASN A 61 -1.71 -2.84 10.60
C ASN A 61 -0.82 -1.95 9.70
N ARG A 62 0.40 -1.66 10.14
CA ARG A 62 1.35 -0.77 9.44
C ARG A 62 2.69 -1.42 9.20
N PHE A 63 3.07 -2.39 10.02
CA PHE A 63 4.38 -3.00 9.99
C PHE A 63 4.29 -4.52 10.03
N PHE A 64 5.17 -5.16 9.27
CA PHE A 64 5.53 -6.55 9.46
C PHE A 64 6.78 -6.63 10.32
N THR A 65 6.81 -7.52 11.31
CA THR A 65 7.99 -7.74 12.14
C THR A 65 8.14 -9.18 12.61
N ASN A 66 9.37 -9.66 12.73
CA ASN A 66 9.73 -10.94 13.33
C ASN A 66 10.44 -10.78 14.68
N GLY A 67 10.32 -9.60 15.31
CA GLY A 67 11.01 -9.25 16.56
C GLY A 67 12.45 -8.75 16.40
N LYS A 68 13.11 -9.03 15.26
CA LYS A 68 14.46 -8.52 14.95
C LYS A 68 14.46 -7.43 13.88
N VAL A 69 13.61 -7.59 12.87
CA VAL A 69 13.48 -6.69 11.73
C VAL A 69 12.04 -6.18 11.64
N MET A 70 11.89 -4.94 11.19
CA MET A 70 10.59 -4.32 10.94
C MET A 70 10.55 -3.80 9.50
N LYS A 71 9.45 -4.06 8.78
CA LYS A 71 9.20 -3.60 7.42
C LYS A 71 7.84 -2.91 7.34
N THR A 72 7.79 -1.74 6.71
CA THR A 72 6.53 -0.98 6.56
C THR A 72 5.71 -1.59 5.43
N ILE A 73 4.43 -1.88 5.70
CA ILE A 73 3.50 -2.54 4.77
C ILE A 73 3.41 -1.83 3.41
N ILE A 74 3.54 -0.50 3.38
CA ILE A 74 3.42 0.30 2.14
C ILE A 74 4.49 -0.01 1.10
N PHE A 75 5.64 -0.56 1.52
CA PHE A 75 6.75 -0.94 0.64
C PHE A 75 6.72 -2.43 0.29
N CYS A 76 5.67 -3.14 0.70
CA CYS A 76 5.54 -4.57 0.50
C CYS A 76 4.59 -4.88 -0.65
N LYS A 77 4.81 -6.02 -1.28
CA LYS A 77 3.98 -6.58 -2.35
C LYS A 77 3.70 -8.04 -2.08
N SER A 78 2.51 -8.50 -2.43
CA SER A 78 2.20 -9.93 -2.39
C SER A 78 2.97 -10.62 -3.51
N ALA A 79 3.66 -11.71 -3.21
CA ALA A 79 4.22 -12.56 -4.25
C ALA A 79 3.05 -13.36 -4.85
N THR A 80 2.72 -13.07 -6.10
CA THR A 80 1.87 -13.91 -6.96
C THR A 80 2.39 -15.34 -7.01
#